data_AF-A0A951E3B1-F1
#
_entry.id   AF-A0A951E3B1-F1
#
_cell.length_a   1.000
_cell.length_b   1.000
_cell.length_c   1.000
_cell.angle_alpha   90.00
_cell.angle_beta   90.00
_cell.angle_gamma   90.00
#
_symmetry.space_group_name_H-M   'P 1'
#
loop_
_entity.id
_entity.type
_entity.pdbx_description
1 polymer ?
#
loop_
_entity_poly.entity_id
_entity_poly.type
_entity_poly.pdbx_seq_one_letter_code
_entity_poly.pdbx_strand_id
1 'polypeptide(L)'
;MKKHLFVAAAALLLAGATAVPVQAQMSVNDVDATSVSCGAFARWGAGGWTVTSPTVMDFDNGSSMRLAPGMSFGPGTTQGGVAIPVILDRHCGNL
;
A
#
# COMPACT_ATOMS: atom_id res chain seq x y z
N MET A 1 -7.86 -2.73 70.20
CA MET A 1 -7.13 -1.58 69.62
C MET A 1 -7.78 -1.28 68.27
N LYS A 2 -8.27 -0.04 68.07
CA LYS A 2 -8.68 0.50 66.75
C LYS A 2 -7.47 0.49 65.81
N LYS A 3 -7.70 0.80 64.51
CA LYS A 3 -6.76 1.26 63.45
C LYS A 3 -6.69 0.27 62.27
N HIS A 4 -6.90 0.57 61.00
CA HIS A 4 -7.33 1.76 60.25
C HIS A 4 -7.86 1.26 58.89
N LEU A 5 -8.94 1.86 58.39
CA LEU A 5 -9.32 1.81 56.96
C LEU A 5 -8.20 2.44 56.13
N PHE A 6 -7.67 1.72 55.15
CA PHE A 6 -6.92 2.33 54.05
C PHE A 6 -7.54 1.87 52.73
N VAL A 7 -8.43 2.72 52.22
CA VAL A 7 -8.86 2.74 50.82
C VAL A 7 -7.63 3.17 50.02
N ALA A 8 -7.02 2.24 49.29
CA ALA A 8 -6.00 2.57 48.29
C ALA A 8 -6.74 3.01 47.02
N ALA A 9 -6.80 4.32 46.81
CA ALA A 9 -7.29 4.93 45.60
C ALA A 9 -6.42 4.47 44.42
N ALA A 10 -7.03 3.77 43.45
CA ALA A 10 -6.44 3.54 42.14
C ALA A 10 -6.33 4.89 41.43
N ALA A 11 -5.15 5.52 41.55
CA ALA A 11 -4.83 6.71 40.79
C ALA A 11 -4.76 6.33 39.31
N LEU A 12 -5.76 6.81 38.58
CA LEU A 12 -5.95 6.65 37.16
C LEU A 12 -4.71 7.12 36.39
N LEU A 13 -4.18 6.18 35.61
CA LEU A 13 -3.34 6.35 34.44
C LEU A 13 -3.78 7.55 33.60
N LEU A 14 -3.03 8.65 33.58
CA LEU A 14 -3.14 9.63 32.49
C LEU A 14 -1.81 10.32 32.19
N ALA A 15 -1.51 10.28 30.89
CA ALA A 15 -0.77 11.26 30.11
C ALA A 15 0.75 11.30 30.29
N GLY A 16 1.41 10.40 29.57
CA GLY A 16 2.83 10.53 29.22
C GLY A 16 3.22 9.82 27.95
N ALA A 17 2.25 9.44 27.09
CA ALA A 17 2.58 9.03 25.74
C ALA A 17 2.85 10.32 24.96
N THR A 18 4.12 10.65 24.78
CA THR A 18 4.54 11.54 23.71
C THR A 18 4.05 10.91 22.42
N ALA A 19 2.88 11.33 21.97
CA ALA A 19 2.35 11.07 20.65
C ALA A 19 3.24 11.84 19.67
N VAL A 20 4.44 11.31 19.43
CA VAL A 20 5.17 11.61 18.21
C VAL A 20 4.20 11.24 17.10
N PRO A 21 3.90 12.14 16.15
CA PRO A 21 3.17 11.73 14.98
C PRO A 21 4.03 10.64 14.35
N VAL A 22 3.59 9.38 14.45
CA VAL A 22 3.96 8.37 13.48
C VAL A 22 3.45 8.96 12.19
N GLN A 23 4.31 9.69 11.51
CA GLN A 23 4.19 9.93 10.09
C GLN A 23 4.14 8.51 9.56
N ALA A 24 2.92 8.01 9.31
CA ALA A 24 2.71 6.81 8.56
C ALA A 24 3.50 7.04 7.28
N GLN A 25 4.69 6.44 7.23
CA GLN A 25 5.49 6.41 6.03
C GLN A 25 4.56 5.75 5.05
N MET A 26 3.99 6.53 4.13
CA MET A 26 3.14 6.01 3.08
C MET A 26 3.92 4.85 2.49
N SER A 27 3.43 3.65 2.75
CA SER A 27 4.03 2.43 2.26
C SER A 27 4.13 2.59 0.76
N VAL A 28 5.19 2.09 0.15
CA VAL A 28 5.32 2.04 -1.33
C VAL A 28 4.13 1.25 -1.95
N ASN A 29 3.32 0.60 -1.12
CA ASN A 29 2.05 -0.08 -1.39
C ASN A 29 0.77 0.75 -1.16
N ASP A 30 0.84 1.98 -0.66
CA ASP A 30 -0.35 2.77 -0.34
C ASP A 30 -0.96 3.43 -1.56
N VAL A 31 -0.19 3.63 -2.63
CA VAL A 31 -0.70 4.13 -3.91
C VAL A 31 -1.28 2.97 -4.69
N ASP A 32 -2.59 3.00 -4.96
CA ASP A 32 -3.29 2.03 -5.78
C ASP A 32 -3.79 2.65 -7.09
N ALA A 33 -4.08 1.79 -8.08
CA ALA A 33 -4.70 2.23 -9.31
C ALA A 33 -6.22 2.41 -9.12
N THR A 34 -6.74 3.52 -9.63
CA THR A 34 -8.20 3.78 -9.70
C THR A 34 -8.82 3.12 -10.92
N SER A 35 -8.04 2.91 -11.99
CA SER A 35 -8.46 2.16 -13.16
C SER A 35 -7.29 1.37 -13.75
N VAL A 36 -7.56 0.12 -14.14
CA VAL A 36 -6.59 -0.77 -14.78
C VAL A 36 -7.25 -1.47 -15.96
N SER A 37 -6.70 -1.26 -17.17
CA SER A 37 -7.10 -2.02 -18.35
C SER A 37 -6.36 -3.37 -18.37
N CYS A 38 -6.88 -4.38 -17.65
CA CYS A 38 -6.20 -5.66 -17.49
C CYS A 38 -5.87 -6.38 -18.82
N GLY A 39 -6.65 -6.17 -19.88
CA GLY A 39 -6.38 -6.71 -21.21
C GLY A 39 -5.11 -6.15 -21.90
N ALA A 40 -4.54 -5.07 -21.36
CA ALA A 40 -3.27 -4.50 -21.83
C ALA A 40 -2.03 -5.11 -21.16
N PHE A 41 -2.21 -6.11 -20.28
CA PHE A 41 -1.14 -6.75 -19.54
C PHE A 41 -1.20 -8.27 -19.71
N ALA A 42 -0.03 -8.88 -19.85
CA ALA A 42 0.14 -10.33 -19.79
C ALA A 42 0.99 -10.70 -18.57
N ARG A 43 0.47 -11.60 -17.75
CA ARG A 43 1.22 -12.19 -16.65
C ARG A 43 2.17 -13.26 -17.18
N TRP A 44 3.36 -13.34 -16.63
CA TRP A 44 4.32 -14.40 -16.88
C TRP A 44 4.81 -15.00 -15.55
N GLY A 45 5.70 -15.99 -15.60
CA GLY A 45 6.14 -16.75 -14.44
C GLY A 45 6.63 -15.89 -13.26
N ALA A 46 6.62 -16.46 -12.05
CA ALA A 46 7.06 -15.81 -10.81
C ALA A 46 6.28 -14.54 -10.37
N GLY A 47 5.17 -14.18 -11.03
CA GLY A 47 4.38 -12.98 -10.69
C GLY A 47 4.83 -11.73 -11.46
N GLY A 48 5.53 -11.91 -12.57
CA GLY A 48 5.89 -10.82 -13.47
C GLY A 48 4.76 -10.45 -14.43
N TRP A 49 4.80 -9.21 -14.91
CA TRP A 49 3.84 -8.66 -15.87
C TRP A 49 4.54 -7.97 -17.04
N THR A 50 3.95 -8.02 -18.22
CA THR A 50 4.41 -7.32 -19.42
C THR A 50 3.26 -6.57 -20.06
N VAL A 51 3.51 -5.34 -20.48
CA VAL A 51 2.53 -4.52 -21.22
C VAL A 51 2.44 -5.03 -22.66
N THR A 52 1.25 -5.42 -23.10
CA THR A 52 0.99 -5.97 -24.43
C THR A 52 0.36 -4.96 -25.39
N SER A 53 -0.30 -3.92 -24.88
CA SER A 53 -0.87 -2.83 -25.67
C SER A 53 -0.69 -1.48 -24.96
N PRO A 54 -0.66 -0.34 -25.70
CA PRO A 54 -0.53 0.97 -25.08
C PRO A 54 -1.67 1.22 -24.09
N THR A 55 -1.33 1.62 -22.87
CA THR A 55 -2.31 1.86 -21.82
C THR A 55 -1.89 3.00 -20.90
N VAL A 56 -2.84 3.52 -20.13
CA VAL A 56 -2.61 4.50 -19.08
C VAL A 56 -3.14 3.90 -17.79
N MET A 57 -2.37 4.02 -16.72
CA MET A 57 -2.77 3.65 -15.37
C MET A 57 -2.90 4.92 -14.55
N ASP A 58 -4.09 5.15 -13.99
CA ASP A 58 -4.39 6.29 -13.14
C ASP A 58 -4.38 5.85 -11.68
N PHE A 59 -3.76 6.64 -10.81
CA PHE A 59 -3.57 6.33 -9.40
C PHE A 59 -4.42 7.22 -8.50
N ASP A 60 -4.71 6.74 -7.29
CA ASP A 60 -5.51 7.44 -6.28
C ASP A 60 -4.89 8.76 -5.79
N ASN A 61 -3.57 8.90 -5.89
CA ASN A 61 -2.83 10.12 -5.59
C ASN A 61 -2.92 11.19 -6.70
N GLY A 62 -3.73 10.95 -7.74
CA GLY A 62 -3.93 11.85 -8.88
C GLY A 62 -2.82 11.82 -9.92
N SER A 63 -1.81 10.97 -9.76
CA SER A 63 -0.79 10.73 -10.79
C SER A 63 -1.31 9.74 -11.85
N SER A 64 -0.72 9.80 -13.04
CA SER A 64 -0.98 8.85 -14.11
C SER A 64 0.33 8.42 -14.77
N MET A 65 0.36 7.17 -15.24
CA MET A 65 1.51 6.59 -15.90
C MET A 65 1.11 6.04 -17.26
N ARG A 66 1.76 6.55 -18.29
CA ARG A 66 1.63 6.02 -19.65
C ARG A 66 2.54 4.82 -19.82
N LEU A 67 1.97 3.71 -20.26
CA LEU A 67 2.66 2.45 -20.40
C LEU A 67 2.69 2.02 -21.87
N ALA A 68 3.90 1.89 -22.42
CA ALA A 68 4.13 1.40 -23.78
C ALA A 68 4.27 -0.13 -23.81
N PRO A 69 3.89 -0.79 -24.92
CA PRO A 69 4.13 -2.22 -25.11
C PRO A 69 5.60 -2.61 -24.96
N GLY A 70 5.84 -3.80 -24.41
CA GLY A 70 7.18 -4.36 -24.19
C GLY A 70 7.80 -4.00 -22.83
N MET A 71 7.24 -3.00 -22.13
CA MET A 71 7.66 -2.74 -20.75
C MET A 71 7.28 -3.91 -19.85
N SER A 72 8.23 -4.34 -19.01
CA SER A 72 8.08 -5.53 -18.18
C SER A 72 8.44 -5.21 -16.73
N PHE A 73 7.64 -5.75 -15.82
CA PHE A 73 7.71 -5.53 -14.39
C PHE A 73 7.86 -6.87 -13.69
N GLY A 74 9.06 -7.10 -13.13
CA GLY A 74 9.33 -8.30 -12.34
C GLY A 74 8.81 -8.17 -10.91
N PRO A 75 8.74 -9.28 -10.16
CA PRO A 75 8.34 -9.26 -8.75
C PRO A 75 9.21 -8.30 -7.93
N GLY A 76 8.57 -7.49 -7.08
CA GLY A 76 9.26 -6.51 -6.24
C GLY A 76 9.79 -5.27 -6.97
N THR A 77 9.54 -5.12 -8.27
CA THR A 77 9.93 -3.90 -9.00
C THR A 77 8.97 -2.75 -8.73
N THR A 78 9.54 -1.54 -8.68
CA THR A 78 8.79 -0.28 -8.54
C THR A 78 9.12 0.67 -9.67
N GLN A 79 8.11 1.31 -10.25
CA GLN A 79 8.29 2.37 -11.24
C GLN A 79 7.73 3.68 -10.68
N GLY A 80 8.55 4.73 -10.65
CA GLY A 80 8.13 6.03 -10.09
C GLY A 80 7.69 5.95 -8.63
N GLY A 81 8.22 5.00 -7.85
CA GLY A 81 7.81 4.74 -6.47
C GLY A 81 6.52 3.93 -6.33
N VAL A 82 5.99 3.35 -7.40
CA VAL A 82 4.76 2.54 -7.40
C VAL A 82 5.08 1.09 -7.74
N ALA A 83 4.58 0.15 -6.93
CA ALA A 83 4.73 -1.29 -7.16
C ALA A 83 3.71 -1.82 -8.18
N ILE A 84 3.94 -1.54 -9.47
CA ILE A 84 3.03 -1.93 -10.57
C ILE A 84 2.64 -3.43 -10.54
N PRO A 85 3.56 -4.40 -10.34
CA PRO A 85 3.18 -5.81 -10.26
C PRO A 85 2.16 -6.12 -9.16
N VAL A 86 2.27 -5.45 -8.01
CA VAL A 86 1.37 -5.66 -6.86
C VAL A 86 -0.03 -5.13 -7.18
N ILE A 87 -0.10 -3.97 -7.84
CA ILE A 87 -1.36 -3.41 -8.33
C ILE A 87 -1.98 -4.35 -9.37
N LEU A 88 -1.21 -4.82 -10.34
CA LEU A 88 -1.71 -5.74 -11.37
C LEU A 88 -2.18 -7.08 -10.78
N ASP A 89 -1.48 -7.64 -9.81
CA ASP A 89 -1.94 -8.86 -9.14
C ASP A 89 -3.25 -8.62 -8.35
N ARG A 90 -3.42 -7.46 -7.71
CA ARG A 90 -4.65 -7.11 -6.98
C ARG A 90 -5.86 -6.92 -7.90
N HIS A 91 -5.68 -6.25 -9.04
CA HIS A 91 -6.76 -5.86 -9.95
C HIS A 91 -7.03 -6.91 -11.04
N CYS A 92 -5.98 -7.58 -11.53
CA CYS A 92 -6.03 -8.45 -12.70
C CYS A 92 -5.63 -9.90 -12.41
N GLY A 93 -5.14 -10.22 -11.22
CA GLY A 93 -4.59 -11.55 -10.90
C GLY A 93 -5.60 -12.69 -10.82
N ASN A 94 -6.90 -12.39 -10.85
CA ASN A 94 -7.99 -13.38 -10.78
C ASN A 94 -8.84 -13.44 -12.06
N LEU A 95 -8.28 -13.02 -13.20
CA LEU A 95 -8.90 -13.08 -14.53
C LEU A 95 -8.64 -14.41 -15.25
#